data_AF-A0A7N5K3E5-F1
#
_entry.id   AF-A0A7N5K3E5-F1
#
_cell.length_a   1.000
_cell.length_b   1.000
_cell.length_c   1.000
_cell.angle_alpha   90.00
_cell.angle_beta   90.00
_cell.angle_gamma   90.00
#
_symmetry.space_group_name_H-M   'P 1'
#
loop_
_entity.id
_entity.type
_entity.pdbx_description
1 polymer ?
#
loop_
_entity_poly.entity_id
_entity_poly.type
_entity_poly.pdbx_seq_one_letter_code
_entity_poly.pdbx_strand_id
1 'polypeptide(L)' 'MESFTWIIRKRMQLPSEKAIFLLVDKTVPQSSLPMGQLYENEKDEDRFLYVAYSGENTSGF' A
#
# COMPACT_ATOMS: atom_id res chain seq x y z
N MET A 1 -1.59 -6.15 -6.07
CA MET A 1 -0.75 -5.34 -5.14
C MET A 1 0.62 -5.93 -4.83
N GLU A 2 0.82 -7.25 -4.90
CA GLU A 2 2.07 -7.91 -4.45
C GLU A 2 3.35 -7.37 -5.11
N SER A 3 3.36 -7.19 -6.44
CA SER A 3 4.53 -6.62 -7.15
C SER A 3 4.84 -5.19 -6.72
N PHE A 4 3.82 -4.40 -6.38
CA PHE A 4 3.99 -3.02 -5.89
C PHE A 4 4.65 -3.01 -4.51
N THR A 5 4.13 -3.82 -3.58
CA THR A 5 4.74 -3.99 -2.25
C THR A 5 6.19 -4.44 -2.36
N TRP A 6 6.51 -5.37 -3.27
CA TRP A 6 7.87 -5.81 -3.50
C TRP A 6 8.80 -4.69 -3.98
N ILE A 7 8.35 -3.83 -4.91
CA ILE A 7 9.12 -2.68 -5.39
C ILE A 7 9.42 -1.71 -4.23
N ILE A 8 8.42 -1.42 -3.38
CA ILE A 8 8.58 -0.52 -2.23
C ILE A 8 9.60 -1.10 -1.24
N ARG A 9 9.51 -2.39 -0.92
CA ARG A 9 10.49 -3.08 -0.05
C ARG A 9 11.91 -3.00 -0.62
N LYS A 10 12.08 -3.24 -1.93
CA LYS A 10 13.35 -3.14 -2.63
C LYS A 10 13.93 -1.73 -2.56
N ARG A 11 13.11 -0.70 -2.79
CA ARG A 11 13.55 0.72 -2.73
C ARG A 11 13.94 1.16 -1.33
N MET A 12 13.20 0.72 -0.31
CA MET A 12 13.48 1.04 1.10
C MET A 12 14.57 0.15 1.71
N GLN A 13 15.08 -0.84 0.98
CA GLN A 13 16.03 -1.85 1.48
C GLN A 13 15.50 -2.55 2.76
N LEU A 14 14.19 -2.80 2.81
CA LEU A 14 13.54 -3.36 3.98
C LEU A 14 13.85 -4.86 4.09
N PRO A 15 14.37 -5.35 5.24
CA PRO A 15 14.58 -6.78 5.47
C PRO A 15 13.28 -7.57 5.31
N SER A 16 13.36 -8.81 4.82
CA SER A 16 12.20 -9.71 4.68
C SER A 16 11.45 -9.95 5.99
N GLU A 17 12.15 -9.88 7.12
CA GLU A 17 11.62 -10.08 8.47
C GLU A 17 10.74 -8.93 8.97
N LYS A 18 10.90 -7.73 8.40
CA LYS A 18 10.05 -6.60 8.77
C LYS A 18 8.72 -6.67 8.03
N ALA A 19 7.63 -6.61 8.80
CA ALA A 19 6.30 -6.41 8.24
C ALA A 19 6.20 -5.02 7.62
N ILE A 20 5.42 -4.92 6.54
CA ILE A 20 5.02 -3.66 5.94
C ILE A 20 3.55 -3.75 5.58
N PHE A 21 2.78 -2.79 6.05
CA PHE A 21 1.37 -2.66 5.77
C PHE A 21 1.19 -1.40 4.94
N LEU A 22 0.60 -1.55 3.75
CA LEU A 22 0.23 -0.43 2.90
C LEU A 22 -1.22 -0.09 3.20
N LEU A 23 -1.50 1.19 3.39
CA LEU A 23 -2.85 1.72 3.59
C LEU A 23 -3.16 2.70 2.46
N VAL A 24 -4.37 2.57 1.92
CA VAL A 24 -4.94 3.46 0.90
C VAL A 24 -6.27 3.93 1.45
N ASP A 25 -6.46 5.25 1.50
CA ASP A 25 -7.59 5.89 2.17
C ASP A 25 -7.95 5.26 3.53
N LYS A 26 -6.93 5.13 4.41
CA LYS A 26 -7.04 4.56 5.78
C LYS A 26 -7.46 3.09 5.87
N THR A 27 -7.61 2.38 4.74
CA THR A 27 -7.92 0.94 4.72
C THR A 27 -6.77 0.15 4.12
N VAL A 28 -6.67 -1.14 4.49
CA VAL A 28 -5.70 -2.05 3.87
C VAL A 28 -6.34 -2.62 2.60
N PRO A 29 -5.87 -2.23 1.40
CA PRO A 29 -6.44 -2.74 0.16
C PRO A 29 -6.19 -4.24 0.03
N GLN A 30 -7.13 -4.96 -0.59
CA GLN A 30 -6.98 -6.39 -0.84
C GLN A 30 -5.72 -6.65 -1.68
N SER A 31 -4.85 -7.55 -1.22
CA SER A 31 -3.57 -7.88 -1.88
C SER A 31 -3.73 -8.34 -3.34
N SER A 32 -4.88 -8.94 -3.67
CA SER A 32 -5.24 -9.42 -5.00
C SER A 32 -5.75 -8.34 -5.96
N LEU A 33 -6.05 -7.13 -5.49
CA LEU A 33 -6.56 -6.06 -6.35
C LEU A 33 -5.47 -5.57 -7.32
N PRO A 34 -5.77 -5.38 -8.62
CA PRO A 34 -4.86 -4.72 -9.55
C PRO A 34 -4.73 -3.21 -9.23
N MET A 35 -3.52 -2.65 -9.41
CA MET A 35 -3.24 -1.23 -9.13
C MET A 35 -4.15 -0.28 -9.92
N GLY A 36 -4.53 -0.64 -11.15
CA GLY A 36 -5.42 0.18 -11.97
C GLY A 36 -6.82 0.32 -11.36
N GLN A 37 -7.36 -0.77 -10.80
CA GLN A 37 -8.66 -0.72 -10.13
C GLN A 37 -8.58 0.02 -8.80
N LEU A 38 -7.49 -0.16 -8.05
CA LEU A 38 -7.24 0.59 -6.82
C LEU A 38 -7.16 2.09 -7.09
N TYR A 39 -6.47 2.48 -8.17
CA TYR A 39 -6.37 3.86 -8.59
C TYR A 39 -7.74 4.45 -8.98
N GLU A 40 -8.56 3.74 -9.76
CA GLU A 40 -9.87 4.27 -10.14
C GLU A 40 -10.82 4.46 -8.94
N ASN A 41 -10.70 3.60 -7.93
CA ASN A 41 -11.55 3.65 -6.74
C ASN A 41 -11.08 4.70 -5.71
N GLU A 42 -9.77 4.84 -5.50
CA GLU A 42 -9.19 5.55 -4.35
C GLU A 42 -8.27 6.73 -4.73
N LYS A 43 -8.24 7.14 -6.01
CA LYS A 43 -7.51 8.35 -6.42
C LYS A 43 -8.15 9.60 -5.81
N ASP A 44 -7.30 10.56 -5.48
CA ASP A 44 -7.73 11.89 -5.06
C ASP A 44 -8.08 12.76 -6.29
N GLU A 45 -8.69 13.92 -6.05
CA GLU A 45 -9.11 14.89 -7.07
C GLU A 45 -7.93 15.42 -7.90
N ASP A 46 -6.72 15.40 -7.32
CA ASP A 46 -5.47 15.79 -7.99
C ASP A 46 -4.94 14.74 -8.99
N ARG A 47 -5.61 13.58 -9.08
CA ARG A 47 -5.25 12.41 -9.90
C ARG A 47 -3.99 11.66 -9.42
N PHE A 48 -3.67 11.77 -8.15
CA PHE A 48 -2.68 10.93 -7.47
C PHE A 48 -3.35 9.90 -6.56
N LEU A 49 -2.66 8.78 -6.36
CA LEU A 49 -3.04 7.75 -5.40
C LEU A 49 -2.12 7.86 -4.18
N TYR A 50 -2.70 8.14 -3.03
CA TYR A 50 -1.97 8.27 -1.77
C TYR A 50 -1.89 6.91 -1.07
N VAL A 51 -0.65 6.47 -0.83
CA VAL A 51 -0.36 5.21 -0.12
C VAL A 51 0.47 5.53 1.11
N ALA A 52 -0.09 5.28 2.28
CA ALA A 52 0.66 5.29 3.53
C ALA A 52 1.25 3.90 3.78
N TYR A 53 2.39 3.85 4.47
CA TYR A 53 2.96 2.58 4.92
C TYR A 53 3.21 2.61 6.43
N SER A 54 3.03 1.47 7.08
CA SER A 54 3.33 1.27 8.49
C SER A 54 4.12 -0.02 8.68
N GLY A 55 5.07 -0.02 9.62
CA GLY A 55 5.79 -1.21 10.06
C GLY A 55 5.03 -2.02 11.10
N GLU A 56 4.00 -1.43 11.70
CA GLU A 56 3.09 -2.06 12.65
C GLU A 56 1.73 -2.23 12.00
N ASN A 57 1.06 -3.36 12.28
CA ASN A 57 -0.33 -3.54 11.87
C ASN A 57 -1.13 -2.48 12.64
N THR A 58 -1.64 -1.46 11.94
CA THR A 58 -2.46 -0.42 12.54
C THR A 58 -3.83 -1.03 12.88
N SER A 59 -3.87 -1.85 13.92
CA SER A 59 -5.08 -2.24 14.65
C SER A 59 -5.60 -0.98 15.36
N GLY A 60 -6.12 -0.03 14.60
CA GLY A 60 -6.51 1.28 15.10
C GLY A 60 -7.39 2.08 14.13
N PHE A 61 -7.96 1.44 13.11
CA PHE A 61 -9.08 1.95 12.32
C PHE A 61 -10.28 1.04 12.49
#